data_AF-A0A066PZX2-F1
#
_entry.id   AF-A0A066PZX2-F1
#
_cell.length_a   1.000
_cell.length_b   1.000
_cell.length_c   1.000
_cell.angle_alpha   90.00
_cell.angle_beta   90.00
_cell.angle_gamma   90.00
#
_symmetry.space_group_name_H-M   'P 1'
#
loop_
_entity.id
_entity.type
_entity.pdbx_description
1 polymer ?
#
loop_
_entity_poly.entity_id
_entity_poly.type
_entity_poly.pdbx_seq_one_letter_code
_entity_poly.pdbx_strand_id
1 'polypeptide(L)'
;MLPVGYVMGIRSDRRLCEEVHLKLAYRWFCRLDLTTPVPDHPTFSKNRHGRFPDSDLLRHLIDTVVAGCLAEGLASGQRLAADASIIQASVNRQNSTPKADWQPDSINPEDALRAVREYRETLDDAAFGAASTAEPKLTSHSDPVSQWTGAHGGTAYFAYSTN
;
A
#
# COMPACT_ATOMS: atom_id res chain seq x y z
N MET A 1 -5.84 20.40 0.79
CA MET A 1 -5.76 19.61 2.04
C MET A 1 -5.36 18.16 1.80
N LEU A 2 -6.02 17.41 0.90
CA LEU A 2 -5.68 16.00 0.61
C LEU A 2 -4.19 15.72 0.31
N PRO A 3 -3.47 16.55 -0.49
CA PRO A 3 -2.04 16.33 -0.73
C PRO A 3 -1.19 16.37 0.54
N VAL A 4 -1.56 17.22 1.52
CA VAL A 4 -0.89 17.27 2.84
C VAL A 4 -1.04 15.94 3.55
N GLY A 5 -2.24 15.34 3.49
CA GLY A 5 -2.49 14.04 4.10
C GLY A 5 -1.65 12.93 3.49
N TYR A 6 -1.54 12.90 2.15
CA TYR A 6 -0.69 11.91 1.47
C TYR A 6 0.79 12.09 1.76
N VAL A 7 1.32 13.31 1.59
CA VAL A 7 2.76 13.58 1.76
C VAL A 7 3.22 13.40 3.21
N MET A 8 2.36 13.75 4.18
CA MET A 8 2.70 13.65 5.60
C MET A 8 2.24 12.33 6.24
N GLY A 9 1.72 11.38 5.45
CA GLY A 9 1.27 10.08 5.96
C GLY A 9 0.05 10.14 6.90
N ILE A 10 -0.77 11.19 6.83
CA ILE A 10 -1.97 11.35 7.66
C ILE A 10 -3.14 10.61 7.00
N ARG A 11 -3.47 9.43 7.53
CA ARG A 11 -4.53 8.55 7.00
C ARG A 11 -5.94 8.94 7.46
N SER A 12 -6.06 9.64 8.59
CA SER A 12 -7.34 10.05 9.17
C SER A 12 -7.75 11.44 8.69
N ASP A 13 -8.92 11.55 8.08
CA ASP A 13 -9.47 12.84 7.62
C ASP A 13 -9.76 13.79 8.79
N ARG A 14 -10.14 13.24 9.95
CA ARG A 14 -10.27 14.00 11.21
C ARG A 14 -8.94 14.64 11.61
N ARG A 15 -7.91 13.80 11.69
CA ARG A 15 -6.55 14.25 12.04
C ARG A 15 -6.02 15.24 11.02
N LEU A 16 -6.32 15.06 9.72
CA LEU A 16 -5.92 16.03 8.68
C LEU A 16 -6.54 17.40 8.91
N CYS A 17 -7.84 17.47 9.23
CA CYS A 17 -8.52 18.73 9.55
C CYS A 17 -7.93 19.38 10.81
N GLU A 18 -7.66 18.61 11.87
CA GLU A 18 -7.00 19.09 13.09
C GLU A 18 -5.59 19.63 12.81
N GLU A 19 -4.78 18.88 12.08
CA GLU A 19 -3.42 19.27 11.71
C GLU A 19 -3.40 20.57 10.91
N VAL A 20 -4.33 20.75 9.98
CA VAL A 20 -4.43 22.01 9.22
C VAL A 20 -5.01 23.13 10.07
N HIS A 21 -5.87 22.83 11.04
CA HIS A 21 -6.32 23.84 12.00
C HIS A 21 -5.15 24.40 12.83
N LEU A 22 -4.27 23.52 13.29
CA LEU A 22 -3.17 23.86 14.21
C LEU A 22 -1.90 24.37 13.52
N LYS A 23 -1.61 23.95 12.29
CA LYS A 23 -0.35 24.27 11.60
C LYS A 23 -0.51 25.34 10.53
N LEU A 24 0.10 26.50 10.76
CA LEU A 24 0.06 27.64 9.83
C LEU A 24 0.59 27.28 8.43
N ALA A 25 1.67 26.48 8.35
CA ALA A 25 2.23 26.03 7.07
C ALA A 25 1.21 25.23 6.24
N TYR A 26 0.37 24.42 6.89
CA TYR A 26 -0.65 23.62 6.21
C TYR A 26 -1.81 24.49 5.74
N ARG A 27 -2.20 25.51 6.52
CA ARG A 27 -3.19 26.51 6.11
C ARG A 27 -2.71 27.27 4.87
N TRP A 28 -1.48 27.78 4.92
CA TRP A 28 -0.85 28.47 3.81
C TRP A 28 -0.83 27.60 2.54
N PHE A 29 -0.39 26.34 2.66
CA PHE A 29 -0.40 25.40 1.54
C PHE A 29 -1.81 25.15 0.99
N CYS A 30 -2.80 25.05 1.88
CA CYS A 30 -4.20 24.86 1.50
C CYS A 30 -4.89 26.15 1.05
N ARG A 31 -4.17 27.28 0.95
CA ARG A 31 -4.70 28.61 0.63
C ARG A 31 -5.85 29.04 1.55
N LEU A 32 -5.73 28.70 2.83
CA LEU A 32 -6.65 29.12 3.88
C LEU A 32 -6.02 30.27 4.66
N ASP A 33 -6.75 31.38 4.78
CA ASP A 33 -6.37 32.49 5.66
C ASP A 33 -6.53 32.08 7.13
N LEU A 34 -5.95 32.82 8.07
CA LEU A 34 -6.07 32.61 9.52
C LEU A 34 -7.52 32.60 10.01
N THR A 35 -8.37 33.41 9.39
CA THR A 35 -9.79 33.57 9.77
C THR A 35 -10.72 32.59 9.05
N THR A 36 -10.26 31.95 7.97
CA THR A 36 -11.10 31.03 7.19
C THR A 36 -11.38 29.75 7.98
N PRO A 37 -12.63 29.28 8.10
CA PRO A 37 -12.90 28.00 8.74
C PRO A 37 -12.24 26.85 7.97
N VAL A 38 -11.72 25.87 8.70
CA VAL A 38 -11.23 24.62 8.09
C VAL A 38 -12.46 23.79 7.69
N PRO A 39 -12.52 23.24 6.45
CA PRO A 39 -13.63 22.40 6.05
C PRO A 39 -13.76 21.15 6.93
N ASP A 40 -14.99 20.73 7.20
CA ASP A 40 -15.26 19.60 8.08
C ASP A 40 -14.82 18.25 7.48
N HIS A 41 -14.29 17.39 8.32
CA HIS A 41 -13.86 16.03 7.94
C HIS A 41 -14.94 15.15 7.26
N PRO A 42 -16.26 15.26 7.55
CA PRO A 42 -17.27 14.42 6.89
C PRO A 42 -17.36 14.71 5.39
N THR A 43 -17.10 15.95 4.99
CA THR A 43 -17.09 16.36 3.58
C THR A 43 -15.97 15.66 2.83
N PHE A 44 -14.78 15.57 3.43
CA PHE A 44 -13.67 14.82 2.85
C PHE A 44 -13.93 13.32 2.79
N SER A 45 -14.47 12.74 3.87
CA SER A 45 -14.80 11.32 3.91
C SER A 45 -15.83 10.94 2.82
N LYS A 46 -16.90 11.73 2.66
CA LYS A 46 -17.93 11.53 1.63
C LYS A 46 -17.38 11.70 0.22
N ASN A 47 -16.52 12.69 0.01
CA ASN A 47 -15.90 12.91 -1.30
C ASN A 47 -14.94 11.77 -1.66
N ARG A 48 -14.12 11.29 -0.73
CA ARG A 48 -13.15 10.21 -0.95
C ARG A 48 -13.80 8.85 -1.14
N HIS A 49 -14.80 8.50 -0.32
CA HIS A 49 -15.38 7.14 -0.31
C HIS A 49 -16.70 7.04 -1.08
N GLY A 50 -17.33 8.17 -1.41
CA GLY A 50 -18.64 8.18 -2.06
C GLY A 50 -18.64 8.84 -3.43
N ARG A 51 -18.18 10.10 -3.53
CA ARG A 51 -18.43 10.93 -4.72
C ARG A 51 -17.45 10.73 -5.87
N PHE A 52 -16.18 10.52 -5.57
CA PHE A 52 -15.10 10.41 -6.56
C PHE A 52 -14.47 9.03 -6.79
N PRO A 53 -14.82 7.92 -6.09
CA PRO A 53 -14.26 6.60 -6.40
C PRO A 53 -14.43 6.19 -7.87
N ASP A 54 -15.64 6.37 -8.42
CA ASP A 54 -15.98 5.88 -9.76
C ASP A 54 -15.69 6.89 -10.87
N SER A 55 -15.16 8.07 -10.54
CA SER A 55 -15.10 9.19 -11.49
C SER A 55 -13.74 9.39 -12.16
N ASP A 56 -12.73 8.57 -11.82
CA ASP A 56 -11.32 8.68 -12.26
C ASP A 56 -10.68 10.07 -12.13
N LEU A 57 -11.34 11.00 -11.42
CA LEU A 57 -10.99 12.42 -11.44
C LEU A 57 -9.64 12.64 -10.77
N LEU A 58 -9.39 11.93 -9.67
CA LEU A 58 -8.10 11.98 -8.98
C LEU A 58 -6.99 11.38 -9.84
N ARG A 59 -7.29 10.34 -10.62
CA ARG A 59 -6.34 9.73 -11.55
C ARG A 59 -5.94 10.73 -12.63
N HIS A 60 -6.91 11.35 -13.30
CA HIS A 60 -6.64 12.37 -14.32
C HIS A 60 -5.87 13.58 -13.78
N LEU A 61 -6.19 14.03 -12.56
CA LEU A 61 -5.46 15.13 -11.92
C LEU A 61 -3.99 14.78 -11.68
N ILE A 62 -3.72 13.58 -11.14
CA ILE A 62 -2.34 13.11 -10.92
C ILE A 62 -1.61 12.95 -12.25
N ASP A 63 -2.24 12.32 -13.24
CA ASP A 63 -1.65 12.11 -14.57
C ASP A 63 -1.29 13.46 -15.22
N THR A 64 -2.14 14.49 -15.06
CA THR A 64 -1.88 15.86 -15.56
C THR A 64 -0.67 16.49 -14.87
N VAL A 65 -0.57 16.36 -13.54
CA VAL A 65 0.57 16.90 -12.77
C VAL A 65 1.87 16.18 -13.17
N VAL A 66 1.83 14.85 -13.28
CA VAL A 66 2.99 14.05 -13.70
C VAL A 66 3.43 14.42 -15.12
N ALA A 67 2.48 14.59 -16.05
CA ALA A 67 2.76 15.05 -17.40
C ALA A 67 3.44 16.43 -17.41
N GLY A 68 3.00 17.37 -16.55
CA GLY A 68 3.66 18.66 -16.36
C GLY A 68 5.09 18.52 -15.83
N CYS A 69 5.31 17.67 -14.81
CA CYS A 69 6.65 17.40 -14.29
C CYS A 69 7.59 16.78 -15.34
N LEU A 70 7.08 15.91 -16.21
CA LEU A 70 7.84 15.35 -17.33
C LEU A 70 8.20 16.43 -18.35
N ALA A 71 7.25 17.32 -18.69
CA ALA A 71 7.47 18.41 -19.63
C ALA A 71 8.52 19.42 -19.15
N GLU A 72 8.53 19.72 -17.85
CA GLU A 72 9.49 20.61 -17.19
C GLU A 72 10.83 19.92 -16.85
N GLY A 73 10.99 18.63 -17.18
CA GLY A 73 12.21 17.86 -16.91
C GLY A 73 12.47 17.55 -15.43
N LEU A 74 11.46 17.73 -14.56
CA LEU A 74 11.52 17.37 -13.13
C LEU A 74 11.45 15.85 -12.90
N ALA A 75 10.89 15.13 -13.87
CA ALA A 75 10.88 13.67 -13.94
C ALA A 75 11.25 13.22 -15.37
N SER A 76 11.79 12.01 -15.53
CA SER A 76 12.11 11.47 -16.88
C SER A 76 11.34 10.19 -17.24
N GLY A 77 10.68 9.55 -16.27
CA GLY A 77 10.00 8.25 -16.47
C GLY A 77 10.93 7.08 -16.80
N GLN A 78 12.25 7.31 -16.94
CA GLN A 78 13.21 6.27 -17.35
C GLN A 78 13.68 5.40 -16.18
N ARG A 79 13.61 5.91 -14.95
CA ARG A 79 14.09 5.24 -13.74
C ARG A 79 13.08 5.45 -12.63
N LEU A 80 12.61 4.35 -12.07
CA LEU A 80 11.82 4.34 -10.84
C LEU A 80 12.74 3.94 -9.70
N ALA A 81 12.89 4.82 -8.71
CA ALA A 81 13.49 4.47 -7.44
C ALA A 81 12.34 4.37 -6.43
N ALA A 82 12.02 3.14 -6.03
CA ALA A 82 11.07 2.86 -4.96
C ALA A 82 11.84 2.19 -3.82
N ASP A 83 11.86 2.83 -2.66
CA ASP A 83 12.46 2.26 -1.46
C ASP A 83 11.39 1.50 -0.68
N ALA A 84 11.68 0.26 -0.31
CA ALA A 84 10.76 -0.57 0.43
C ALA A 84 11.21 -0.68 1.88
N SER A 85 10.27 -0.51 2.80
CA SER A 85 10.49 -0.94 4.18
C SER A 85 10.31 -2.45 4.25
N ILE A 86 11.25 -3.13 4.90
CA ILE A 86 11.14 -4.55 5.19
C ILE A 86 10.52 -4.70 6.58
N ILE A 87 9.33 -5.28 6.64
CA ILE A 87 8.61 -5.54 7.89
C ILE A 87 8.79 -7.02 8.23
N GLN A 88 9.44 -7.32 9.35
CA GLN A 88 9.60 -8.70 9.80
C GLN A 88 8.24 -9.37 10.05
N ALA A 89 8.04 -10.55 9.48
CA ALA A 89 6.86 -11.37 9.72
C ALA A 89 6.98 -12.08 11.08
N SER A 90 5.85 -12.17 11.79
CA SER A 90 5.78 -12.86 13.08
C SER A 90 5.64 -14.37 12.90
N VAL A 91 6.71 -15.02 12.41
CA VAL A 91 6.72 -16.47 12.16
C VAL A 91 7.94 -17.18 12.74
N ASN A 92 7.74 -18.44 13.12
CA ASN A 92 8.83 -19.31 13.53
C ASN A 92 9.63 -19.77 12.31
N ARG A 93 10.89 -19.36 12.23
CA ARG A 93 11.79 -19.67 11.12
C ARG A 93 12.06 -21.16 10.94
N GLN A 94 11.99 -21.95 12.01
CA GLN A 94 12.20 -23.41 11.95
C GLN A 94 10.96 -24.14 11.42
N ASN A 95 9.78 -23.50 11.45
CA ASN A 95 8.54 -24.05 10.92
C ASN A 95 8.35 -23.63 9.46
N SER A 96 9.27 -24.09 8.60
CA SER A 96 9.23 -23.82 7.16
C SER A 96 9.72 -25.02 6.36
N THR A 97 9.22 -25.13 5.13
CA THR A 97 9.61 -26.17 4.19
C THR A 97 10.45 -25.55 3.06
N PRO A 98 11.61 -26.13 2.72
CA PRO A 98 12.37 -25.74 1.53
C PRO A 98 11.54 -25.95 0.27
N LYS A 99 11.78 -25.11 -0.75
CA LYS A 99 11.08 -25.21 -2.03
C LYS A 99 11.05 -26.62 -2.63
N ALA A 100 12.15 -27.36 -2.55
CA ALA A 100 12.26 -28.71 -3.13
C ALA A 100 11.27 -29.72 -2.52
N ASP A 101 10.90 -29.50 -1.26
CA ASP A 101 10.02 -30.38 -0.50
C ASP A 101 8.59 -29.82 -0.41
N TRP A 102 8.36 -28.61 -0.93
CA TRP A 102 7.04 -27.98 -0.98
C TRP A 102 6.25 -28.55 -2.15
N GLN A 103 5.22 -29.34 -1.86
CA GLN A 103 4.32 -29.93 -2.85
C GLN A 103 2.96 -29.23 -2.78
N PRO A 104 2.77 -28.06 -3.42
CA PRO A 104 1.50 -27.37 -3.42
C PRO A 104 0.41 -28.20 -4.13
N ASP A 105 0.79 -28.98 -5.13
CA ASP A 105 -0.11 -29.80 -5.95
C ASP A 105 -0.71 -30.98 -5.18
N SER A 106 -0.13 -31.37 -4.04
CA SER A 106 -0.73 -32.40 -3.18
C SER A 106 -1.87 -31.87 -2.32
N ILE A 107 -2.07 -30.54 -2.27
CA ILE A 107 -3.14 -29.90 -1.51
C ILE A 107 -4.35 -29.76 -2.44
N ASN A 108 -5.39 -30.56 -2.20
CA ASN A 108 -6.65 -30.43 -2.93
C ASN A 108 -7.38 -29.15 -2.49
N PRO A 109 -7.60 -28.16 -3.38
CA PRO A 109 -8.28 -26.91 -3.03
C PRO A 109 -9.72 -27.14 -2.56
N GLU A 110 -10.36 -28.23 -3.00
CA GLU A 110 -11.74 -28.57 -2.64
C GLU A 110 -11.89 -29.05 -1.20
N ASP A 111 -10.80 -29.53 -0.59
CA ASP A 111 -10.78 -29.97 0.80
C ASP A 111 -10.71 -28.77 1.77
N ALA A 112 -10.44 -27.56 1.26
CA ALA A 112 -10.40 -26.36 2.07
C ALA A 112 -11.81 -25.94 2.53
N LEU A 113 -11.90 -25.38 3.75
CA LEU A 113 -13.15 -24.80 4.23
C LEU A 113 -13.69 -23.76 3.24
N ARG A 114 -15.01 -23.66 3.13
CA ARG A 114 -15.69 -22.67 2.28
C ARG A 114 -15.11 -21.25 2.44
N ALA A 115 -14.90 -20.81 3.68
CA ALA A 115 -14.33 -19.48 3.97
C ALA A 115 -12.91 -19.28 3.41
N VAL A 116 -12.10 -20.34 3.37
CA VAL A 116 -10.74 -20.30 2.80
C VAL A 116 -10.80 -20.20 1.28
N ARG A 117 -11.74 -20.90 0.64
CA ARG A 117 -11.95 -20.82 -0.82
C ARG A 117 -12.40 -19.41 -1.23
N GLU A 118 -13.45 -18.89 -0.58
CA GLU A 118 -13.96 -17.54 -0.83
C GLU A 118 -12.88 -16.47 -0.61
N TYR A 119 -12.04 -16.62 0.43
CA TYR A 119 -10.91 -15.71 0.67
C TYR A 119 -9.84 -15.77 -0.43
N ARG A 120 -9.48 -16.95 -0.93
CA ARG A 120 -8.51 -17.08 -2.03
C ARG A 120 -9.02 -16.45 -3.32
N GLU A 121 -10.29 -16.61 -3.65
CA GLU A 121 -10.90 -15.97 -4.83
C GLU A 121 -10.82 -14.43 -4.77
N THR A 122 -10.93 -13.83 -3.59
CA THR A 122 -10.77 -12.38 -3.42
C THR A 122 -9.32 -11.90 -3.54
N LEU A 123 -8.34 -12.76 -3.24
CA LEU A 123 -6.91 -12.40 -3.34
C LEU A 123 -6.43 -12.30 -4.79
N ASP A 124 -7.05 -13.04 -5.70
CA ASP A 124 -6.75 -13.00 -7.14
C ASP A 124 -7.47 -11.84 -7.87
N ASP A 125 -8.16 -10.94 -7.14
CA ASP A 125 -8.75 -9.72 -7.71
C ASP A 125 -7.64 -8.79 -8.23
N ALA A 126 -7.79 -8.32 -9.48
CA ALA A 126 -6.86 -7.41 -10.16
C ALA A 126 -6.57 -6.12 -9.35
N ALA A 127 -7.46 -5.74 -8.43
CA ALA A 127 -7.25 -4.62 -7.51
C ALA A 127 -6.03 -4.79 -6.58
N PHE A 128 -5.60 -6.02 -6.29
CA PHE A 128 -4.46 -6.30 -5.41
C PHE A 128 -3.12 -6.52 -6.15
N GLY A 129 -3.15 -6.52 -7.49
CA GLY A 129 -1.98 -6.81 -8.33
C GLY A 129 -1.70 -8.30 -8.45
N ALA A 130 -0.96 -8.70 -9.49
CA ALA A 130 -0.59 -10.10 -9.68
C ALA A 130 0.41 -10.55 -8.60
N ALA A 131 0.20 -11.74 -8.05
CA ALA A 131 1.18 -12.38 -7.19
C ALA A 131 2.54 -12.48 -7.90
N SER A 132 3.63 -12.28 -7.15
CA SER A 132 4.98 -12.45 -7.70
C SER A 132 5.15 -13.86 -8.27
N THR A 133 5.65 -13.96 -9.50
CA THR A 133 6.00 -15.25 -10.12
C THR A 133 7.27 -15.86 -9.52
N ALA A 134 7.94 -15.16 -8.60
CA ALA A 134 9.13 -15.66 -7.95
C ALA A 134 8.77 -16.73 -6.92
N GLU A 135 9.20 -17.96 -7.18
CA GLU A 135 8.99 -19.07 -6.25
C GLU A 135 9.90 -18.91 -5.01
N PRO A 136 9.32 -18.91 -3.79
CA PRO A 136 10.08 -18.68 -2.56
C PRO A 136 11.05 -19.82 -2.27
N LYS A 137 12.23 -19.50 -1.72
CA LYS A 137 13.24 -20.51 -1.33
C LYS A 137 12.79 -21.37 -0.15
N LEU A 138 12.13 -20.73 0.82
CA LEU A 138 11.46 -21.38 1.95
C LEU A 138 10.07 -20.81 2.06
N THR A 139 9.11 -21.68 2.35
CA THR A 139 7.72 -21.31 2.62
C THR A 139 7.43 -21.55 4.09
N SER A 140 6.96 -20.53 4.81
CA SER A 140 6.52 -20.72 6.20
C SER A 140 5.14 -21.39 6.22
N HIS A 141 4.95 -22.34 7.14
CA HIS A 141 3.63 -22.96 7.32
C HIS A 141 2.62 -22.04 8.01
N SER A 142 3.10 -21.10 8.84
CA SER A 142 2.24 -20.16 9.55
C SER A 142 1.85 -18.97 8.69
N ASP A 143 2.72 -18.61 7.73
CA ASP A 143 2.53 -17.45 6.86
C ASP A 143 3.18 -17.68 5.48
N PRO A 144 2.51 -18.38 4.56
CA PRO A 144 3.07 -18.75 3.26
C PRO A 144 3.37 -17.55 2.34
N VAL A 145 2.76 -16.39 2.60
CA VAL A 145 2.93 -15.18 1.78
C VAL A 145 4.16 -14.35 2.20
N SER A 146 4.69 -14.59 3.39
CA SER A 146 5.95 -13.97 3.83
C SER A 146 7.16 -14.51 3.05
N GLN A 147 8.11 -13.64 2.72
CA GLN A 147 9.30 -14.02 1.94
C GLN A 147 10.53 -14.17 2.82
N TRP A 148 11.33 -15.20 2.55
CA TRP A 148 12.63 -15.40 3.19
C TRP A 148 13.69 -14.43 2.64
N THR A 149 14.22 -13.54 3.49
CA THR A 149 15.16 -12.48 3.09
C THR A 149 16.35 -12.35 4.05
N GLY A 150 17.51 -11.97 3.50
CA GLY A 150 18.73 -11.64 4.23
C GLY A 150 19.12 -10.17 4.14
N ALA A 151 18.21 -9.30 3.74
CA ALA A 151 18.50 -7.90 3.36
C ALA A 151 19.13 -7.05 4.48
N HIS A 152 18.94 -7.39 5.76
CA HIS A 152 19.60 -6.69 6.89
C HIS A 152 21.03 -7.17 7.19
N GLY A 153 21.65 -7.98 6.33
CA GLY A 153 23.05 -8.41 6.47
C GLY A 153 23.33 -9.34 7.66
N GLY A 154 22.29 -9.69 8.42
CA GLY A 154 22.33 -10.68 9.51
C GLY A 154 21.68 -12.00 9.11
N THR A 155 21.23 -12.74 10.11
CA THR A 155 20.57 -14.03 9.87
C THR A 155 19.26 -13.83 9.11
N ALA A 156 19.08 -14.53 7.98
CA ALA A 156 17.91 -14.40 7.14
C ALA A 156 16.60 -14.71 7.87
N TYR A 157 15.51 -14.02 7.57
CA TYR A 157 14.23 -14.13 8.27
C TYR A 157 13.06 -13.97 7.28
N PHE A 158 11.84 -14.27 7.74
CA PHE A 158 10.64 -14.04 6.94
C PHE A 158 10.16 -12.61 7.09
N ALA A 159 9.82 -11.96 5.97
CA ALA A 159 9.43 -10.56 5.96
C ALA A 159 8.48 -10.22 4.81
N TYR A 160 7.85 -9.05 4.97
CA TYR A 160 7.09 -8.36 3.95
C TYR A 160 7.87 -7.16 3.42
N SER A 161 7.66 -6.85 2.15
CA SER A 161 8.12 -5.61 1.54
C SER A 161 6.90 -4.71 1.34
N THR A 162 7.04 -3.41 1.61
CA THR A 162 5.94 -2.44 1.43
C THR A 162 5.81 -1.92 0.00
N ASN A 163 6.53 -2.50 -0.96
CA ASN A 163 6.46 -2.13 -2.38
C ASN A 163 5.37 -2.91 -3.13
#